data_AF-A0AAD5NK49-F1
#
_entry.id   AF-A0AAD5NK49-F1
#
_cell.length_a   1.000
_cell.length_b   1.000
_cell.length_c   1.000
_cell.angle_alpha   90.00
_cell.angle_beta   90.00
_cell.angle_gamma   90.00
#
_symmetry.space_group_name_H-M   'P 1'
#
loop_
_entity.id
_entity.type
_entity.pdbx_description
1 polymer ?
#
loop_
_entity_poly.entity_id
_entity_poly.type
_entity_poly.pdbx_seq_one_letter_code
_entity_poly.pdbx_strand_id
1 'polypeptide(L)'
;MPTVMAKNSRNVVAQMKSKMCLLSIINRSSCTSSANHHHRIPSMAPVARDFKTPASNSLYSTTLFTARRFHSIKAGKQSESLYTCDSNQVLDFPGGKVAFTPEMKFISESSEERVPCYRVLDDNGQLITSSSFVQVSEEVAKKMYTDMVTLQTMDTIFYEAQRQGRISFYATSVGEEAVTVASAAALTADDFIFPQYRESGALLWRGFSLQEFANQCFGNKADHARGRQMPIHYGSNKLNYFTVAATIATQLPHAVGAAYSLKMDGKDACAVTYFGDGGTSEGDFHAALNFSAVLEAPVIFICRNNGWAISTPTSDQFRSDGAVVRGRAYGVRSIRVDGNDALAMYSAVHAARKMAIGEQRPILIEALSYRVGHHSTSDDSTKYRSVSEIEWWSAQDPVTRLRKWIEFNGWWNDEDESELKSNMKNQMVHAIQIAEKTEKPSVADLFTDVYDVTPSNLREQENRLRETIQRHPQDYTPDFSV
;
A
#
# COMPACT_ATOMS: atom_id res chain seq x y z
N MET A 1 -35.40 34.36 16.36
CA MET A 1 -35.45 35.47 17.34
C MET A 1 -35.29 34.91 18.75
N PRO A 2 -34.58 35.59 19.66
CA PRO A 2 -33.33 35.06 20.21
C PRO A 2 -33.30 34.88 21.74
N THR A 3 -32.12 34.41 22.21
CA THR A 3 -31.50 34.56 23.56
C THR A 3 -32.06 33.76 24.74
N VAL A 4 -31.25 32.84 25.30
CA VAL A 4 -30.45 33.07 26.54
C VAL A 4 -29.21 32.17 26.50
N MET A 5 -28.04 32.82 26.53
CA MET A 5 -26.71 32.23 26.70
C MET A 5 -26.30 32.20 28.18
N ALA A 6 -25.37 31.29 28.46
CA ALA A 6 -24.29 31.39 29.45
C ALA A 6 -24.64 31.32 30.95
N LYS A 7 -24.39 30.15 31.55
CA LYS A 7 -23.70 29.97 32.84
C LYS A 7 -23.43 28.48 33.10
N ASN A 8 -22.16 28.09 33.11
CA ASN A 8 -21.54 27.06 34.00
C ASN A 8 -20.33 26.33 33.38
N SER A 9 -19.29 27.08 32.97
CA SER A 9 -17.99 26.50 32.58
C SER A 9 -16.80 27.18 33.29
N ARG A 10 -16.91 27.45 34.58
CA ARG A 10 -15.79 27.99 35.40
C ARG A 10 -15.34 27.16 36.59
N ASN A 11 -15.94 25.99 36.87
CA ASN A 11 -15.59 25.19 38.06
C ASN A 11 -14.81 23.89 37.81
N VAL A 12 -14.42 23.57 36.57
CA VAL A 12 -13.66 22.33 36.29
C VAL A 12 -12.16 22.57 36.05
N VAL A 13 -11.73 23.81 35.80
CA VAL A 13 -10.32 24.14 35.51
C VAL A 13 -9.48 24.38 36.78
N ALA A 14 -10.10 24.49 37.96
CA ALA A 14 -9.40 24.75 39.22
C ALA A 14 -8.88 23.48 39.93
N GLN A 15 -9.32 22.27 39.54
CA GLN A 15 -8.98 21.02 40.25
C GLN A 15 -7.88 20.16 39.58
N MET A 16 -7.38 20.56 38.41
CA MET A 16 -6.33 19.83 37.69
C MET A 16 -4.92 20.45 37.77
N LYS A 17 -4.73 21.56 38.50
CA LYS A 17 -3.41 22.20 38.67
C LYS A 17 -2.62 21.83 39.94
N SER A 18 -3.14 20.94 40.78
CA SER A 18 -2.49 20.57 42.07
C SER A 18 -1.72 19.23 42.04
N LYS A 19 -1.68 18.50 40.90
CA LYS A 19 -1.01 17.18 40.81
C LYS A 19 0.17 17.08 39.83
N MET A 20 0.65 18.19 39.27
CA MET A 20 1.87 18.24 38.43
C MET A 20 2.96 19.15 39.02
N CYS A 21 3.29 18.98 40.30
CA CYS A 21 4.40 19.72 40.93
C CYS A 21 5.25 18.83 41.84
N LEU A 22 5.64 17.64 41.36
CA LEU A 22 6.53 16.74 42.13
C LEU A 22 7.46 15.85 41.28
N LEU A 23 7.81 16.26 40.06
CA LEU A 23 8.87 15.61 39.26
C LEU A 23 9.67 16.67 38.50
N SER A 24 10.47 17.44 39.24
CA SER A 24 11.48 18.34 38.68
C SER A 24 12.59 18.64 39.68
N ILE A 25 13.16 17.62 40.31
CA ILE A 25 14.43 17.76 41.03
C ILE A 25 15.29 16.52 40.72
N ILE A 26 16.58 16.78 40.51
CA ILE A 26 17.70 15.85 40.35
C ILE A 26 17.98 15.42 38.90
N ASN A 27 18.71 16.27 38.15
CA ASN A 27 19.83 15.77 37.35
C ASN A 27 20.88 16.86 37.08
N ARG A 28 21.89 16.94 37.96
CA ARG A 28 23.20 17.53 37.67
C ARG A 28 24.25 16.86 38.55
N SER A 29 25.23 16.22 37.89
CA SER A 29 26.64 16.02 38.27
C SER A 29 27.16 14.58 38.14
N SER A 30 27.87 14.36 37.04
CA SER A 30 29.24 13.83 36.91
C SER A 30 29.68 12.51 37.58
N CYS A 31 30.14 11.61 36.70
CA CYS A 31 31.42 10.86 36.73
C CYS A 31 31.87 10.02 37.94
N THR A 32 32.38 8.83 37.58
CA THR A 32 33.27 7.90 38.31
C THR A 32 32.69 7.08 39.47
N SER A 33 32.51 5.78 39.28
CA SER A 33 33.34 4.75 39.93
C SER A 33 32.94 3.35 39.50
N SER A 34 33.96 2.53 39.30
CA SER A 34 33.96 1.09 39.07
C SER A 34 33.52 0.31 40.31
N ALA A 35 32.72 -0.76 40.13
CA ALA A 35 32.73 -1.91 41.05
C ALA A 35 32.28 -3.19 40.31
N ASN A 36 33.15 -4.19 40.36
CA ASN A 36 32.98 -5.53 39.84
C ASN A 36 31.88 -6.30 40.58
N HIS A 37 31.01 -7.01 39.85
CA HIS A 37 30.39 -8.23 40.37
C HIS A 37 30.38 -9.35 39.33
N HIS A 38 31.21 -10.35 39.59
CA HIS A 38 31.28 -11.62 38.90
C HIS A 38 30.05 -12.48 39.19
N HIS A 39 29.36 -12.95 38.15
CA HIS A 39 28.58 -14.18 38.21
C HIS A 39 29.18 -15.23 37.27
N ARG A 40 29.69 -16.30 37.89
CA ARG A 40 30.18 -17.52 37.23
C ARG A 40 28.99 -18.33 36.70
N ILE A 41 29.04 -18.70 35.43
CA ILE A 41 28.20 -19.74 34.80
C ILE A 41 29.06 -21.01 34.69
N PRO A 42 28.61 -22.19 35.15
CA PRO A 42 29.39 -23.42 35.01
C PRO A 42 29.22 -24.04 33.62
N SER A 43 30.36 -24.43 33.03
CA SER A 43 30.43 -25.14 31.76
C SER A 43 29.91 -26.58 31.89
N MET A 44 28.98 -26.99 31.03
CA MET A 44 28.68 -28.41 30.81
C MET A 44 29.32 -28.89 29.51
N ALA A 45 30.01 -30.03 29.62
CA ALA A 45 30.66 -30.75 28.53
C ALA A 45 29.64 -31.37 27.55
N PRO A 46 30.00 -31.59 26.27
CA PRO A 46 29.09 -32.18 25.31
C PRO A 46 29.05 -33.71 25.47
N VAL A 47 27.87 -34.24 25.72
CA VAL A 47 27.58 -35.69 25.61
C VAL A 47 27.28 -35.98 24.14
N ALA A 48 28.22 -36.61 23.45
CA ALA A 48 27.99 -37.22 22.15
C ALA A 48 27.01 -38.39 22.31
N ARG A 49 25.88 -38.35 21.61
CA ARG A 49 25.01 -39.51 21.38
C ARG A 49 24.99 -39.81 19.89
N ASP A 50 25.53 -40.98 19.56
CA ASP A 50 25.49 -41.60 18.25
C ASP A 50 24.05 -41.78 17.77
N PHE A 51 23.70 -41.14 16.65
CA PHE A 51 22.58 -41.55 15.82
C PHE A 51 23.11 -42.04 14.48
N LYS A 52 23.00 -43.36 14.27
CA LYS A 52 23.28 -44.06 13.02
C LYS A 52 22.35 -43.55 11.91
N THR A 53 22.94 -43.08 10.81
CA THR A 53 22.26 -42.80 9.55
C THR A 53 22.28 -44.06 8.67
N PRO A 54 21.18 -44.46 8.01
CA PRO A 54 21.26 -45.34 6.85
C PRO A 54 21.54 -44.51 5.58
N ALA A 55 22.43 -45.04 4.76
CA ALA A 55 22.83 -44.47 3.48
C ALA A 55 21.77 -44.70 2.39
N SER A 56 21.46 -43.67 1.60
CA SER A 56 21.09 -43.83 0.19
C SER A 56 21.17 -42.50 -0.59
N ASN A 57 22.14 -42.47 -1.51
CA ASN A 57 22.26 -41.70 -2.76
C ASN A 57 21.26 -40.57 -3.06
N SER A 58 21.80 -39.35 -3.15
CA SER A 58 21.24 -38.26 -3.96
C SER A 58 22.39 -37.48 -4.59
N LEU A 59 22.39 -37.41 -5.92
CA LEU A 59 23.31 -36.66 -6.76
C LEU A 59 23.13 -35.15 -6.49
N TYR A 60 23.98 -34.58 -5.64
CA TYR A 60 24.11 -33.12 -5.57
C TYR A 60 24.94 -32.63 -6.76
N SER A 61 24.23 -32.16 -7.79
CA SER A 61 24.77 -31.26 -8.79
C SER A 61 25.28 -30.01 -8.08
N THR A 62 26.60 -29.87 -7.95
CA THR A 62 27.26 -28.63 -7.57
C THR A 62 26.91 -27.54 -8.58
N THR A 63 25.89 -26.74 -8.28
CA THR A 63 25.67 -25.46 -8.94
C THR A 63 26.83 -24.55 -8.57
N LEU A 64 27.82 -24.53 -9.45
CA LEU A 64 28.83 -23.49 -9.51
C LEU A 64 28.09 -22.14 -9.51
N PHE A 65 28.20 -21.40 -8.40
CA PHE A 65 28.01 -19.95 -8.38
C PHE A 65 29.11 -19.36 -9.27
N THR A 66 28.88 -19.44 -10.58
CA THR A 66 29.68 -18.75 -11.56
C THR A 66 29.50 -17.27 -11.24
N ALA A 67 30.57 -16.61 -10.80
CA ALA A 67 30.61 -15.16 -10.69
C ALA A 67 30.41 -14.58 -12.10
N ARG A 68 29.16 -14.46 -12.54
CA ARG A 68 28.83 -13.62 -13.69
C ARG A 68 29.22 -12.22 -13.27
N ARG A 69 30.34 -11.73 -13.80
CA ARG A 69 30.59 -10.29 -13.91
C ARG A 69 29.40 -9.74 -14.68
N PHE A 70 28.41 -9.20 -13.96
CA PHE A 70 27.29 -8.51 -14.56
C PHE A 70 27.89 -7.45 -15.48
N HIS A 71 27.67 -7.61 -16.79
CA HIS A 71 27.99 -6.54 -17.73
C HIS A 71 27.18 -5.33 -17.28
N SER A 72 27.88 -4.23 -17.01
CA SER A 72 27.26 -2.93 -16.76
C SER A 72 26.14 -2.73 -17.78
N ILE A 73 24.95 -2.38 -17.27
CA ILE A 73 23.76 -2.14 -18.08
C ILE A 73 24.21 -1.23 -19.23
N LYS A 74 24.15 -1.72 -20.48
CA LYS A 74 24.34 -0.84 -21.63
C LYS A 74 23.31 0.27 -21.48
N ALA A 75 23.76 1.46 -21.09
CA ALA A 75 22.92 2.64 -21.12
C ALA A 75 22.32 2.71 -22.52
N GLY A 76 20.99 2.68 -22.61
CA GLY A 76 20.33 2.90 -23.89
C GLY A 76 20.85 4.21 -24.47
N LYS A 77 21.10 4.26 -25.79
CA LYS A 77 21.46 5.51 -26.48
C LYS A 77 20.27 6.48 -26.41
N GLN A 78 20.11 7.18 -25.29
CA GLN A 78 19.33 8.41 -25.20
C GLN A 78 20.31 9.57 -25.13
N SER A 79 20.01 10.60 -25.92
CA SER A 79 20.85 11.73 -26.29
C SER A 79 21.53 12.41 -25.09
N GLU A 80 22.75 12.01 -24.74
CA GLU A 80 23.66 12.77 -23.90
C GLU A 80 24.53 13.65 -24.80
N SER A 81 24.13 14.91 -25.01
CA SER A 81 24.97 15.91 -25.70
C SER A 81 25.30 17.12 -24.82
N LEU A 82 25.30 16.97 -23.50
CA LEU A 82 25.50 18.09 -22.56
C LEU A 82 26.94 18.25 -22.03
N TYR A 83 27.87 17.35 -22.41
CA TYR A 83 29.25 17.41 -21.89
C TYR A 83 30.26 17.31 -23.03
N THR A 84 31.15 18.31 -23.11
CA THR A 84 32.41 18.22 -23.84
C THR A 84 33.35 17.29 -23.08
N CYS A 85 33.25 15.99 -23.33
CA CYS A 85 34.20 15.01 -22.81
C CYS A 85 35.44 14.95 -23.71
N ASP A 86 36.63 15.10 -23.14
CA ASP A 86 37.87 14.81 -23.86
C ASP A 86 38.02 13.29 -23.98
N SER A 87 37.74 12.76 -25.17
CA SER A 87 37.65 11.31 -25.43
C SER A 87 38.93 10.52 -25.21
N ASN A 88 40.07 11.20 -24.94
CA ASN A 88 41.38 10.59 -24.80
C ASN A 88 41.76 10.21 -23.35
N GLN A 89 40.99 10.64 -22.34
CA GLN A 89 41.26 10.30 -20.93
C GLN A 89 40.03 9.67 -20.27
N VAL A 90 40.04 8.35 -20.17
CA VAL A 90 38.94 7.55 -19.61
C VAL A 90 39.47 6.69 -18.47
N LEU A 91 38.80 6.74 -17.32
CA LEU A 91 39.04 5.85 -16.20
C LEU A 91 38.24 4.56 -16.40
N ASP A 92 38.94 3.42 -16.45
CA ASP A 92 38.29 2.10 -16.41
C ASP A 92 38.17 1.66 -14.94
N PHE A 93 37.06 2.05 -14.30
CA PHE A 93 36.77 1.74 -12.90
C PHE A 93 35.76 0.58 -12.81
N PRO A 94 35.79 -0.26 -11.75
CA PRO A 94 34.74 -1.24 -11.53
C PRO A 94 33.33 -0.60 -11.60
N GLY A 95 32.51 -1.04 -12.56
CA GLY A 95 31.17 -0.48 -12.83
C GLY A 95 31.02 0.19 -14.20
N GLY A 96 32.12 0.57 -14.85
CA GLY A 96 32.11 1.10 -16.21
C GLY A 96 33.22 2.09 -16.50
N LYS A 97 33.36 2.44 -17.78
CA LYS A 97 34.28 3.50 -18.23
C LYS A 97 33.69 4.87 -17.91
N VAL A 98 34.47 5.71 -17.24
CA VAL A 98 34.09 7.08 -16.86
C VAL A 98 35.04 8.07 -17.51
N ALA A 99 34.52 9.04 -18.26
CA ALA A 99 35.33 10.10 -18.85
C ALA A 99 35.75 11.13 -17.78
N PHE A 100 36.98 11.62 -17.84
CA PHE A 100 37.41 12.76 -17.02
C PHE A 100 36.91 14.09 -17.62
N THR A 101 36.67 15.08 -16.76
CA THR A 101 36.42 16.46 -17.16
C THR A 101 37.27 17.41 -16.30
N PRO A 102 37.92 18.43 -16.89
CA PRO A 102 38.63 19.46 -16.12
C PRO A 102 37.68 20.50 -15.52
N GLU A 103 36.40 20.50 -15.88
CA GLU A 103 35.40 21.46 -15.42
C GLU A 103 34.78 21.03 -14.08
N MET A 104 34.91 21.86 -13.05
CA MET A 104 34.23 21.65 -11.77
C MET A 104 32.75 22.04 -11.90
N LYS A 105 31.89 21.05 -12.16
CA LYS A 105 30.43 21.21 -12.28
C LYS A 105 29.70 20.21 -11.38
N PHE A 106 28.89 20.72 -10.46
CA PHE A 106 27.97 19.89 -9.70
C PHE A 106 26.77 19.51 -10.57
N ILE A 107 26.23 18.31 -10.37
CA ILE A 107 24.97 17.90 -10.98
C ILE A 107 23.84 18.60 -10.23
N SER A 108 22.97 19.31 -10.95
CA SER A 108 21.80 19.99 -10.39
C SER A 108 20.87 19.02 -9.67
N GLU A 109 20.21 19.48 -8.60
CA GLU A 109 19.21 18.72 -7.84
C GLU A 109 18.00 18.32 -8.68
N SER A 110 17.70 19.07 -9.75
CA SER A 110 16.65 18.76 -10.72
C SER A 110 17.04 19.23 -12.12
N SER A 111 16.39 18.63 -13.12
CA SER A 111 16.35 19.19 -14.48
C SER A 111 15.54 20.49 -14.50
N GLU A 112 15.76 21.32 -15.53
CA GLU A 112 14.96 22.52 -15.77
C GLU A 112 13.49 22.16 -16.05
N GLU A 113 13.26 21.06 -16.76
CA GLU A 113 11.94 20.52 -17.07
C GLU A 113 11.61 19.34 -16.15
N ARG A 114 10.35 19.27 -15.70
CA ARG A 114 9.82 18.12 -14.95
C ARG A 114 9.51 16.95 -15.87
N VAL A 115 9.52 15.74 -15.32
CA VAL A 115 9.09 14.54 -16.03
C VAL A 115 7.61 14.69 -16.43
N PRO A 116 7.28 14.54 -17.72
CA PRO A 116 5.92 14.71 -18.21
C PRO A 116 4.99 13.64 -17.67
N CYS A 117 3.70 13.98 -17.57
CA CYS A 117 2.65 13.10 -17.09
C CYS A 117 1.95 12.43 -18.29
N TYR A 118 2.02 11.11 -18.39
CA TYR A 118 1.34 10.35 -19.43
C TYR A 118 -0.18 10.34 -19.19
N ARG A 119 -0.93 10.65 -20.24
CA ARG A 119 -2.37 10.87 -20.20
C ARG A 119 -3.00 10.48 -21.54
N VAL A 120 -4.22 9.94 -21.50
CA VAL A 120 -4.97 9.43 -22.65
C VAL A 120 -6.27 10.21 -22.86
N LEU A 121 -7.01 10.49 -21.78
CA LEU A 121 -8.26 11.22 -21.77
C LEU A 121 -8.07 12.65 -21.27
N ASP A 122 -8.60 13.64 -22.00
CA ASP A 122 -8.70 15.01 -21.53
C ASP A 122 -9.75 15.18 -20.41
N ASP A 123 -9.97 16.38 -19.88
CA ASP A 123 -10.89 16.62 -18.74
C ASP A 123 -12.37 16.39 -19.14
N ASN A 124 -12.64 16.31 -20.44
CA ASN A 124 -13.94 16.03 -21.02
C ASN A 124 -14.12 14.54 -21.38
N GLY A 125 -13.14 13.68 -21.05
CA GLY A 125 -13.20 12.26 -21.41
C GLY A 125 -12.99 11.99 -22.90
N GLN A 126 -12.41 12.93 -23.64
CA GLN A 126 -12.06 12.75 -25.05
C GLN A 126 -10.62 12.25 -25.20
N LEU A 127 -10.37 11.43 -26.22
CA LEU A 127 -9.04 10.95 -26.54
C LEU A 127 -8.14 12.10 -27.03
N ILE A 128 -6.96 12.22 -26.43
CA ILE A 128 -5.92 13.14 -26.89
C ILE A 128 -5.33 12.59 -28.20
N THR A 129 -5.34 13.40 -29.27
CA THR A 129 -5.02 12.99 -30.66
C THR A 129 -3.65 12.31 -30.84
N SER A 130 -2.67 12.62 -29.98
CA SER A 130 -1.31 12.05 -30.02
C SER A 130 -1.09 10.91 -29.01
N SER A 131 -2.11 10.52 -28.24
CA SER A 131 -1.96 9.48 -27.22
C SER A 131 -1.87 8.10 -27.86
N SER A 132 -0.80 7.37 -27.54
CA SER A 132 -0.71 5.92 -27.78
C SER A 132 -1.17 5.22 -26.51
N PHE A 133 -2.19 4.37 -26.60
CA PHE A 133 -2.75 3.65 -25.45
C PHE A 133 -3.18 2.24 -25.85
N VAL A 134 -3.35 1.38 -24.85
CA VAL A 134 -3.83 0.02 -25.04
C VAL A 134 -5.35 0.06 -25.17
N GLN A 135 -5.87 -0.43 -26.30
CA GLN A 135 -7.32 -0.49 -26.50
C GLN A 135 -7.97 -1.40 -25.46
N VAL A 136 -9.05 -0.90 -24.87
CA VAL A 136 -9.84 -1.58 -23.84
C VAL A 136 -11.17 -1.99 -24.46
N SER A 137 -11.62 -3.21 -24.22
CA SER A 137 -12.93 -3.66 -24.70
C SER A 137 -14.07 -2.98 -23.95
N GLU A 138 -15.27 -2.97 -24.53
CA GLU A 138 -16.47 -2.41 -23.90
C GLU A 138 -16.71 -3.05 -22.51
N GLU A 139 -16.56 -4.37 -22.40
CA GLU A 139 -16.81 -5.12 -21.16
C GLU A 139 -15.83 -4.72 -20.06
N VAL A 140 -14.55 -4.58 -20.39
CA VAL A 140 -13.51 -4.15 -19.43
C VAL A 140 -13.75 -2.70 -19.02
N ALA A 141 -14.10 -1.82 -19.97
CA ALA A 141 -14.40 -0.42 -19.69
C ALA A 141 -15.61 -0.27 -18.74
N LYS A 142 -16.72 -0.95 -19.05
CA LYS A 142 -17.94 -0.94 -18.24
C LYS A 142 -17.69 -1.55 -16.85
N LYS A 143 -16.88 -2.61 -16.77
CA LYS A 143 -16.51 -3.20 -15.48
C LYS A 143 -15.64 -2.26 -14.65
N MET A 144 -14.63 -1.61 -15.24
CA MET A 144 -13.81 -0.63 -14.52
C MET A 144 -14.69 0.49 -13.97
N TYR A 145 -15.58 1.03 -14.80
CA TYR A 145 -16.54 2.05 -14.37
C TYR A 145 -17.44 1.57 -13.23
N THR A 146 -18.03 0.38 -13.39
CA THR A 146 -18.90 -0.25 -12.37
C THR A 146 -18.17 -0.41 -11.05
N ASP A 147 -16.94 -0.91 -11.06
CA ASP A 147 -16.15 -1.13 -9.85
C ASP A 147 -15.75 0.21 -9.19
N MET A 148 -15.45 1.25 -9.98
CA MET A 148 -15.14 2.59 -9.46
C MET A 148 -16.36 3.23 -8.78
N VAL A 149 -17.56 3.15 -9.38
CA VAL A 149 -18.82 3.62 -8.77
C VAL A 149 -19.17 2.81 -7.51
N THR A 150 -18.95 1.50 -7.55
CA THR A 150 -19.16 0.61 -6.41
C THR A 150 -18.25 0.97 -5.25
N LEU A 151 -16.97 1.25 -5.52
CA LEU A 151 -16.01 1.71 -4.51
C LEU A 151 -16.45 3.03 -3.86
N GLN A 152 -16.87 4.03 -4.63
CA GLN A 152 -17.39 5.30 -4.08
C GLN A 152 -18.64 5.10 -3.21
N THR A 153 -19.54 4.22 -3.65
CA THR A 153 -20.77 3.89 -2.92
C THR A 153 -20.44 3.18 -1.60
N MET A 154 -19.55 2.19 -1.67
CA MET A 154 -19.04 1.44 -0.52
C MET A 154 -18.38 2.38 0.50
N ASP A 155 -17.52 3.28 0.03
CA ASP A 155 -16.82 4.24 0.87
C ASP A 155 -17.77 5.19 1.60
N THR A 156 -18.77 5.71 0.89
CA THR A 156 -19.80 6.58 1.50
C THR A 156 -20.53 5.85 2.61
N ILE A 157 -20.96 4.62 2.37
CA ILE A 157 -21.78 3.86 3.32
C ILE A 157 -20.96 3.42 4.54
N PHE A 158 -19.73 2.91 4.36
CA PHE A 158 -18.89 2.50 5.49
C PHE A 158 -18.35 3.69 6.28
N TYR A 159 -18.06 4.81 5.64
CA TYR A 159 -17.70 6.03 6.35
C TYR A 159 -18.82 6.45 7.30
N GLU A 160 -20.07 6.48 6.84
CA GLU A 160 -21.23 6.77 7.68
C GLU A 160 -21.46 5.71 8.77
N ALA A 161 -21.28 4.42 8.46
CA ALA A 161 -21.34 3.36 9.47
C ALA A 161 -20.32 3.58 10.59
N GLN A 162 -19.13 4.05 10.25
CA GLN A 162 -18.11 4.40 11.22
C GLN A 162 -18.52 5.64 12.04
N ARG A 163 -19.10 6.68 11.42
CA ARG A 163 -19.62 7.87 12.14
C ARG A 163 -20.74 7.53 13.13
N GLN A 164 -21.50 6.47 12.85
CA GLN A 164 -22.51 5.91 13.75
C GLN A 164 -21.94 4.99 14.84
N GLY A 165 -20.63 4.73 14.84
CA GLY A 165 -19.96 3.84 15.80
C GLY A 165 -20.20 2.34 15.55
N ARG A 166 -20.70 1.97 14.36
CA ARG A 166 -21.01 0.58 14.00
C ARG A 166 -19.75 -0.22 13.63
N ILE A 167 -18.76 0.46 13.08
CA ILE A 167 -17.40 -0.04 12.86
C ILE A 167 -16.39 0.91 13.51
N SER A 168 -15.20 0.41 13.85
CA SER A 168 -14.23 1.18 14.64
C SER A 168 -13.43 2.20 13.83
N PHE A 169 -13.14 1.91 12.57
CA PHE A 169 -12.27 2.70 11.71
C PHE A 169 -12.67 2.56 10.24
N TYR A 170 -12.40 3.59 9.43
CA TYR A 170 -12.50 3.50 7.98
C TYR A 170 -11.61 4.55 7.30
N ALA A 171 -11.16 4.28 6.07
CA ALA A 171 -10.50 5.25 5.21
C ALA A 171 -11.02 5.10 3.79
N THR A 172 -11.40 6.23 3.18
CA THR A 172 -11.97 6.25 1.83
C THR A 172 -10.88 6.37 0.76
N SER A 173 -11.20 6.05 -0.48
CA SER A 173 -10.29 6.09 -1.64
C SER A 173 -10.76 7.10 -2.69
N VAL A 174 -11.60 8.07 -2.29
CA VAL A 174 -12.19 9.07 -3.19
C VAL A 174 -11.10 9.89 -3.89
N GLY A 175 -11.12 9.87 -5.22
CA GLY A 175 -10.12 10.46 -6.10
C GLY A 175 -9.07 9.47 -6.61
N GLU A 176 -8.93 8.30 -6.00
CA GLU A 176 -7.90 7.29 -6.30
C GLU A 176 -8.47 6.00 -6.91
N GLU A 177 -9.75 6.01 -7.32
CA GLU A 177 -10.49 4.85 -7.81
C GLU A 177 -9.87 4.31 -9.12
N ALA A 178 -9.56 5.20 -10.07
CA ALA A 178 -8.93 4.82 -11.33
C ALA A 178 -7.56 4.17 -11.11
N VAL A 179 -6.74 4.70 -10.18
CA VAL A 179 -5.42 4.14 -9.89
C VAL A 179 -5.52 2.70 -9.44
N THR A 180 -6.51 2.36 -8.61
CA THR A 180 -6.63 1.03 -8.00
C THR A 180 -7.37 0.04 -8.90
N VAL A 181 -8.49 0.44 -9.50
CA VAL A 181 -9.29 -0.43 -10.37
C VAL A 181 -8.60 -0.66 -11.72
N ALA A 182 -8.16 0.40 -12.40
CA ALA A 182 -7.60 0.25 -13.74
C ALA A 182 -6.22 -0.41 -13.73
N SER A 183 -5.42 -0.21 -12.68
CA SER A 183 -4.17 -0.97 -12.52
C SER A 183 -4.45 -2.46 -12.35
N ALA A 184 -5.41 -2.86 -11.52
CA ALA A 184 -5.76 -4.26 -11.33
C ALA A 184 -6.36 -4.89 -12.62
N ALA A 185 -7.08 -4.11 -13.42
CA ALA A 185 -7.62 -4.52 -14.71
C ALA A 185 -6.55 -4.88 -15.75
N ALA A 186 -5.36 -4.29 -15.64
CA ALA A 186 -4.23 -4.60 -16.50
C ALA A 186 -3.40 -5.81 -16.05
N LEU A 187 -3.76 -6.43 -14.91
CA LEU A 187 -3.10 -7.61 -14.36
C LEU A 187 -3.88 -8.89 -14.63
N THR A 188 -3.21 -10.01 -14.40
CA THR A 188 -3.80 -11.36 -14.39
C THR A 188 -4.10 -11.80 -12.96
N ALA A 189 -4.86 -12.89 -12.81
CA ALA A 189 -5.15 -13.48 -11.50
C ALA A 189 -3.89 -14.04 -10.81
N ASP A 190 -2.87 -14.43 -11.58
CA ASP A 190 -1.62 -15.00 -11.06
C ASP A 190 -0.63 -13.96 -10.54
N ASP A 191 -0.82 -12.67 -10.87
CA ASP A 191 0.02 -11.60 -10.34
C ASP A 191 -0.28 -11.36 -8.86
N PHE A 192 0.76 -11.17 -8.06
CA PHE A 192 0.61 -10.92 -6.63
C PHE A 192 0.42 -9.44 -6.35
N ILE A 193 -0.56 -9.07 -5.52
CA ILE A 193 -0.81 -7.69 -5.12
C ILE A 193 -0.42 -7.48 -3.65
N PHE A 194 0.44 -6.49 -3.41
CA PHE A 194 0.87 -6.01 -2.11
C PHE A 194 0.31 -4.60 -1.87
N PRO A 195 -0.80 -4.47 -1.13
CA PRO A 195 -1.48 -3.21 -0.89
C PRO A 195 -0.84 -2.40 0.24
N GLN A 196 -1.25 -1.13 0.35
CA GLN A 196 -0.98 -0.30 1.52
C GLN A 196 -2.19 -0.22 2.45
N TYR A 197 -3.33 0.31 1.97
CA TYR A 197 -4.63 0.37 2.68
C TYR A 197 -5.74 1.11 1.88
N ARG A 198 -5.46 1.66 0.69
CA ARG A 198 -6.48 2.30 -0.18
C ARG A 198 -6.77 1.50 -1.45
N GLU A 199 -6.29 0.26 -1.51
CA GLU A 199 -6.35 -0.57 -2.72
C GLU A 199 -7.60 -1.47 -2.76
N SER A 200 -8.71 -1.08 -2.11
CA SER A 200 -9.97 -1.83 -2.13
C SER A 200 -10.51 -2.01 -3.55
N GLY A 201 -10.29 -1.04 -4.44
CA GLY A 201 -10.65 -1.14 -5.86
C GLY A 201 -9.98 -2.30 -6.58
N ALA A 202 -8.74 -2.65 -6.21
CA ALA A 202 -8.04 -3.80 -6.79
C ALA A 202 -8.64 -5.14 -6.32
N LEU A 203 -9.05 -5.23 -5.05
CA LEU A 203 -9.77 -6.40 -4.53
C LEU A 203 -11.15 -6.55 -5.18
N LEU A 204 -11.88 -5.44 -5.30
CA LEU A 204 -13.19 -5.42 -5.96
C LEU A 204 -13.07 -5.89 -7.41
N TRP A 205 -12.06 -5.40 -8.15
CA TRP A 205 -11.78 -5.85 -9.50
C TRP A 205 -11.59 -7.37 -9.58
N ARG A 206 -10.86 -7.94 -8.61
CA ARG A 206 -10.59 -9.39 -8.51
C ARG A 206 -11.77 -10.21 -7.98
N GLY A 207 -12.90 -9.58 -7.65
CA GLY A 207 -14.12 -10.26 -7.24
C GLY A 207 -14.23 -10.51 -5.74
N PHE A 208 -13.56 -9.72 -4.91
CA PHE A 208 -13.83 -9.68 -3.48
C PHE A 208 -15.24 -9.12 -3.26
N SER A 209 -16.08 -9.88 -2.57
CA SER A 209 -17.50 -9.53 -2.46
C SER A 209 -17.75 -8.41 -1.46
N LEU A 210 -18.83 -7.67 -1.66
CA LEU A 210 -19.29 -6.62 -0.72
C LEU A 210 -19.55 -7.20 0.68
N GLN A 211 -19.99 -8.47 0.75
CA GLN A 211 -20.18 -9.16 2.01
C GLN A 211 -18.85 -9.45 2.72
N GLU A 212 -17.79 -9.82 1.99
CA GLU A 212 -16.46 -10.02 2.57
C GLU A 212 -15.87 -8.71 3.08
N PHE A 213 -16.01 -7.59 2.35
CA PHE A 213 -15.65 -6.26 2.84
C PHE A 213 -16.38 -5.93 4.15
N ALA A 214 -17.70 -6.15 4.19
CA ALA A 214 -18.49 -5.92 5.38
C ALA A 214 -18.05 -6.82 6.55
N ASN A 215 -17.84 -8.11 6.31
CA ASN A 215 -17.43 -9.04 7.36
C ASN A 215 -16.11 -8.62 8.02
N GLN A 216 -15.13 -8.20 7.23
CA GLN A 216 -13.84 -7.72 7.74
C GLN A 216 -13.99 -6.42 8.54
N CYS A 217 -14.73 -5.43 8.02
CA CYS A 217 -14.96 -4.16 8.73
C CYS A 217 -15.71 -4.34 10.06
N PHE A 218 -16.63 -5.30 10.13
CA PHE A 218 -17.34 -5.63 11.36
C PHE A 218 -16.57 -6.61 12.25
N GLY A 219 -15.48 -7.23 11.77
CA GLY A 219 -14.72 -8.23 12.50
C GLY A 219 -15.59 -9.37 13.01
N ASN A 220 -16.47 -9.90 12.15
CA ASN A 220 -17.39 -10.99 12.51
C ASN A 220 -16.80 -12.38 12.19
N LYS A 221 -17.46 -13.47 12.56
CA LYS A 221 -16.94 -14.83 12.36
C LYS A 221 -16.76 -15.26 10.89
N ALA A 222 -17.35 -14.53 9.95
CA ALA A 222 -17.19 -14.76 8.51
C ALA A 222 -16.06 -13.92 7.89
N ASP A 223 -15.33 -13.14 8.71
CA ASP A 223 -14.07 -12.53 8.33
C ASP A 223 -12.95 -13.59 8.24
N HIS A 224 -12.27 -13.65 7.11
CA HIS A 224 -11.12 -14.54 6.91
C HIS A 224 -9.96 -14.23 7.88
N ALA A 225 -9.84 -12.99 8.35
CA ALA A 225 -8.86 -12.58 9.37
C ALA A 225 -9.33 -12.81 10.81
N ARG A 226 -10.52 -13.40 11.00
CA ARG A 226 -11.14 -13.73 12.29
C ARG A 226 -11.22 -12.53 13.23
N GLY A 227 -11.51 -11.34 12.70
CA GLY A 227 -11.69 -10.11 13.47
C GLY A 227 -10.44 -9.61 14.20
N ARG A 228 -9.24 -10.12 13.84
CA ARG A 228 -7.98 -9.79 14.53
C ARG A 228 -7.38 -8.46 14.08
N GLN A 229 -7.70 -8.04 12.87
CA GLN A 229 -7.12 -6.86 12.25
C GLN A 229 -8.08 -5.66 12.34
N MET A 230 -7.52 -4.45 12.27
CA MET A 230 -8.32 -3.23 12.15
C MET A 230 -9.19 -3.28 10.88
N PRO A 231 -10.39 -2.66 10.85
CA PRO A 231 -11.14 -2.48 9.61
C PRO A 231 -10.25 -1.94 8.49
N ILE A 232 -10.58 -2.24 7.24
CA ILE A 232 -9.82 -1.94 6.02
C ILE A 232 -8.51 -2.72 5.82
N HIS A 233 -8.13 -3.58 6.76
CA HIS A 233 -6.98 -4.48 6.59
C HIS A 233 -7.36 -5.76 5.85
N TYR A 234 -7.84 -5.60 4.62
CA TYR A 234 -8.31 -6.71 3.80
C TYR A 234 -7.16 -7.61 3.33
N GLY A 235 -7.48 -8.86 3.00
CA GLY A 235 -6.54 -9.84 2.47
C GLY A 235 -7.29 -11.02 1.83
N SER A 236 -6.70 -11.64 0.81
CA SER A 236 -7.28 -12.83 0.18
C SER A 236 -6.23 -13.67 -0.55
N ASN A 237 -5.95 -14.86 -0.02
CA ASN A 237 -5.10 -15.86 -0.68
C ASN A 237 -5.70 -16.29 -2.02
N LYS A 238 -7.04 -16.45 -2.10
CA LYS A 238 -7.75 -16.85 -3.33
C LYS A 238 -7.53 -15.84 -4.46
N LEU A 239 -7.44 -14.56 -4.12
CA LEU A 239 -7.30 -13.47 -5.07
C LEU A 239 -5.87 -12.98 -5.20
N ASN A 240 -4.88 -13.73 -4.70
CA ASN A 240 -3.46 -13.35 -4.73
C ASN A 240 -3.22 -11.91 -4.24
N TYR A 241 -3.94 -11.53 -3.17
CA TYR A 241 -3.90 -10.21 -2.57
C TYR A 241 -3.43 -10.35 -1.12
N PHE A 242 -2.21 -9.86 -0.86
CA PHE A 242 -1.60 -9.96 0.45
C PHE A 242 -2.35 -9.11 1.47
N THR A 243 -2.49 -9.64 2.68
CA THR A 243 -3.17 -8.94 3.76
C THR A 243 -2.46 -7.64 4.09
N VAL A 244 -3.24 -6.55 4.12
CA VAL A 244 -2.77 -5.22 4.52
C VAL A 244 -2.18 -5.26 5.95
N ALA A 245 -1.06 -4.56 6.12
CA ALA A 245 -0.50 -4.22 7.43
C ALA A 245 -0.47 -2.70 7.60
N ALA A 246 -0.66 -2.22 8.83
CA ALA A 246 -0.62 -0.77 9.13
C ALA A 246 0.77 -0.15 8.93
N THR A 247 1.83 -0.95 8.99
CA THR A 247 3.22 -0.50 8.87
C THR A 247 3.53 -0.06 7.45
N ILE A 248 3.83 1.22 7.29
CA ILE A 248 4.07 1.85 5.99
C ILE A 248 5.31 1.26 5.32
N ALA A 249 5.23 1.07 4.00
CA ALA A 249 6.30 0.60 3.10
C ALA A 249 6.86 -0.81 3.36
N THR A 250 6.55 -1.46 4.48
CA THR A 250 7.02 -2.83 4.78
C THR A 250 6.66 -3.87 3.73
N GLN A 251 5.54 -3.68 3.01
CA GLN A 251 5.12 -4.54 1.92
C GLN A 251 6.03 -4.45 0.68
N LEU A 252 6.78 -3.34 0.49
CA LEU A 252 7.59 -3.12 -0.69
C LEU A 252 8.71 -4.17 -0.85
N PRO A 253 9.61 -4.39 0.14
CA PRO A 253 10.62 -5.43 0.02
C PRO A 253 10.02 -6.84 -0.01
N HIS A 254 8.87 -7.08 0.63
CA HIS A 254 8.16 -8.35 0.52
C HIS A 254 7.68 -8.63 -0.91
N ALA A 255 7.15 -7.62 -1.60
CA ALA A 255 6.77 -7.73 -3.01
C ALA A 255 7.98 -8.04 -3.90
N VAL A 256 9.15 -7.46 -3.62
CA VAL A 256 10.40 -7.78 -4.33
C VAL A 256 10.79 -9.24 -4.12
N GLY A 257 10.76 -9.74 -2.89
CA GLY A 257 11.05 -11.14 -2.60
C GLY A 257 10.09 -12.10 -3.31
N ALA A 258 8.80 -11.79 -3.30
CA ALA A 258 7.78 -12.58 -3.98
C ALA A 258 7.95 -12.56 -5.51
N ALA A 259 8.20 -11.40 -6.11
CA ALA A 259 8.53 -11.28 -7.53
C ALA A 259 9.79 -12.08 -7.90
N TYR A 260 10.82 -12.02 -7.05
CA TYR A 260 12.03 -12.80 -7.25
C TYR A 260 11.75 -14.31 -7.20
N SER A 261 10.87 -14.77 -6.30
CA SER A 261 10.40 -16.16 -6.29
C SER A 261 9.69 -16.54 -7.58
N LEU A 262 8.75 -15.72 -8.06
CA LEU A 262 8.04 -15.95 -9.33
C LEU A 262 9.02 -16.08 -10.51
N LYS A 263 10.07 -15.26 -10.52
CA LYS A 263 11.16 -15.36 -11.50
C LYS A 263 11.93 -16.68 -11.39
N MET A 264 12.35 -17.07 -10.18
CA MET A 264 13.09 -18.32 -9.97
C MET A 264 12.27 -19.54 -10.40
N ASP A 265 10.95 -19.49 -10.21
CA ASP A 265 10.00 -20.52 -10.63
C ASP A 265 9.62 -20.44 -12.11
N GLY A 266 10.12 -19.45 -12.86
CA GLY A 266 9.82 -19.26 -14.28
C GLY A 266 8.34 -18.97 -14.57
N LYS A 267 7.62 -18.34 -13.64
CA LYS A 267 6.20 -18.01 -13.79
C LYS A 267 6.01 -16.80 -14.71
N ASP A 268 4.95 -16.83 -15.53
CA ASP A 268 4.49 -15.68 -16.30
C ASP A 268 3.64 -14.73 -15.44
N ALA A 269 4.21 -14.32 -14.30
CA ALA A 269 3.56 -13.48 -13.31
C ALA A 269 4.57 -12.51 -12.68
N CYS A 270 4.05 -11.39 -12.19
CA CYS A 270 4.81 -10.37 -11.47
C CYS A 270 4.22 -10.12 -10.08
N ALA A 271 4.96 -9.38 -9.25
CA ALA A 271 4.37 -8.76 -8.08
C ALA A 271 4.09 -7.28 -8.35
N VAL A 272 2.99 -6.76 -7.84
CA VAL A 272 2.62 -5.36 -7.88
C VAL A 272 2.48 -4.86 -6.47
N THR A 273 3.08 -3.72 -6.16
CA THR A 273 3.02 -3.14 -4.83
C THR A 273 2.63 -1.68 -4.88
N TYR A 274 1.71 -1.30 -4.00
CA TYR A 274 1.17 0.06 -3.90
C TYR A 274 1.69 0.77 -2.67
N PHE A 275 1.90 2.07 -2.77
CA PHE A 275 2.32 2.94 -1.66
C PHE A 275 2.02 4.40 -1.99
N GLY A 276 1.78 5.23 -0.98
CA GLY A 276 1.62 6.68 -1.14
C GLY A 276 2.95 7.42 -1.28
N ASP A 277 2.89 8.70 -1.68
CA ASP A 277 4.04 9.62 -1.68
C ASP A 277 4.74 9.68 -0.31
N GLY A 278 3.98 9.63 0.79
CA GLY A 278 4.50 9.49 2.15
C GLY A 278 5.42 8.28 2.34
N GLY A 279 5.02 7.13 1.79
CA GLY A 279 5.77 5.87 1.90
C GLY A 279 7.11 5.88 1.17
N THR A 280 7.33 6.83 0.27
CA THR A 280 8.61 6.99 -0.44
C THR A 280 9.76 7.42 0.49
N SER A 281 9.45 7.90 1.69
CA SER A 281 10.44 8.38 2.67
C SER A 281 10.82 7.33 3.71
N GLU A 282 10.17 6.17 3.71
CA GLU A 282 10.56 5.04 4.57
C GLU A 282 11.81 4.33 4.04
N GLY A 283 12.62 3.77 4.93
CA GLY A 283 13.83 3.03 4.56
C GLY A 283 13.55 1.82 3.66
N ASP A 284 12.39 1.18 3.83
CA ASP A 284 11.98 0.02 3.04
C ASP A 284 11.72 0.35 1.56
N PHE A 285 11.36 1.61 1.22
CA PHE A 285 11.28 2.04 -0.17
C PHE A 285 12.65 2.04 -0.85
N HIS A 286 13.68 2.54 -0.17
CA HIS A 286 15.07 2.49 -0.65
C HIS A 286 15.54 1.04 -0.81
N ALA A 287 15.30 0.20 0.19
CA ALA A 287 15.68 -1.21 0.14
C ALA A 287 15.01 -1.94 -1.04
N ALA A 288 13.70 -1.74 -1.23
CA ALA A 288 12.95 -2.40 -2.29
C ALA A 288 13.40 -1.98 -3.70
N LEU A 289 13.61 -0.69 -3.97
CA LEU A 289 14.10 -0.25 -5.28
C LEU A 289 15.49 -0.81 -5.58
N ASN A 290 16.40 -0.78 -4.61
CA ASN A 290 17.75 -1.30 -4.81
C ASN A 290 17.76 -2.83 -5.00
N PHE A 291 17.08 -3.59 -4.13
CA PHE A 291 17.03 -5.04 -4.24
C PHE A 291 16.37 -5.47 -5.54
N SER A 292 15.27 -4.83 -5.95
CA SER A 292 14.59 -5.21 -7.19
C SER A 292 15.43 -4.95 -8.43
N ALA A 293 16.23 -3.88 -8.46
CA ALA A 293 17.13 -3.57 -9.57
C ALA A 293 18.30 -4.55 -9.64
N VAL A 294 18.99 -4.78 -8.52
CA VAL A 294 20.15 -5.69 -8.43
C VAL A 294 19.74 -7.13 -8.69
N LEU A 295 18.60 -7.55 -8.15
CA LEU A 295 18.08 -8.89 -8.32
C LEU A 295 17.31 -9.06 -9.62
N GLU A 296 17.11 -8.02 -10.44
CA GLU A 296 16.33 -8.10 -11.68
C GLU A 296 14.95 -8.75 -11.42
N ALA A 297 14.24 -8.25 -10.41
CA ALA A 297 12.95 -8.82 -9.99
C ALA A 297 11.79 -8.27 -10.86
N PRO A 298 10.84 -9.11 -11.32
CA PRO A 298 9.67 -8.68 -12.08
C PRO A 298 8.63 -8.05 -11.14
N VAL A 299 8.90 -6.85 -10.66
CA VAL A 299 8.03 -6.11 -9.72
C VAL A 299 7.60 -4.76 -10.29
N ILE A 300 6.34 -4.40 -10.09
CA ILE A 300 5.79 -3.10 -10.46
C ILE A 300 5.51 -2.32 -9.17
N PHE A 301 6.19 -1.18 -9.01
CA PHE A 301 5.97 -0.24 -7.93
C PHE A 301 4.96 0.82 -8.39
N ILE A 302 3.81 0.93 -7.73
CA ILE A 302 2.79 1.95 -8.02
C ILE A 302 2.74 2.93 -6.86
N CYS A 303 3.39 4.08 -7.06
CA CYS A 303 3.36 5.21 -6.14
C CYS A 303 2.10 6.05 -6.41
N ARG A 304 1.18 6.08 -5.45
CA ARG A 304 0.02 6.98 -5.43
C ARG A 304 0.45 8.32 -4.84
N ASN A 305 0.89 9.23 -5.69
CA ASN A 305 1.23 10.57 -5.25
C ASN A 305 -0.04 11.42 -5.28
N ASN A 306 -0.69 11.53 -4.13
CA ASN A 306 -1.95 12.25 -3.97
C ASN A 306 -1.78 13.63 -3.32
N GLY A 307 -0.52 14.05 -3.18
CA GLY A 307 -0.11 15.33 -2.62
C GLY A 307 0.06 15.37 -1.10
N TRP A 308 -0.38 14.34 -0.36
CA TRP A 308 -0.56 14.43 1.10
C TRP A 308 -0.33 13.11 1.88
N ALA A 309 0.61 13.16 2.83
CA ALA A 309 0.79 12.15 3.88
C ALA A 309 0.15 12.61 5.20
N ILE A 310 -1.09 12.17 5.47
CA ILE A 310 -1.95 12.73 6.54
C ILE A 310 -2.10 14.25 6.34
N SER A 311 -1.37 15.06 7.11
CA SER A 311 -1.34 16.52 7.07
C SER A 311 -0.06 17.10 6.44
N THR A 312 0.88 16.25 6.02
CA THR A 312 2.17 16.66 5.47
C THR A 312 2.05 16.78 3.95
N PRO A 313 2.22 17.98 3.37
CA PRO A 313 2.21 18.15 1.91
C PRO A 313 3.50 17.59 1.30
N THR A 314 3.47 17.26 0.01
CA THR A 314 4.66 16.76 -0.71
C THR A 314 5.87 17.70 -0.67
N SER A 315 5.66 19.02 -0.53
CA SER A 315 6.74 20.01 -0.35
C SER A 315 7.57 19.80 0.92
N ASP A 316 6.96 19.21 1.94
CA ASP A 316 7.59 18.83 3.20
C ASP A 316 7.98 17.34 3.22
N GLN A 317 7.50 16.56 2.25
CA GLN A 317 7.83 15.16 2.08
C GLN A 317 9.15 14.95 1.34
N PHE A 318 9.37 15.68 0.24
CA PHE A 318 10.58 15.58 -0.56
C PHE A 318 10.84 16.80 -1.47
N ARG A 319 12.07 16.91 -1.96
CA ARG A 319 12.49 17.96 -2.91
C ARG A 319 12.73 17.46 -4.33
N SER A 320 12.70 16.15 -4.55
CA SER A 320 12.79 15.56 -5.89
C SER A 320 11.57 15.90 -6.73
N ASP A 321 11.69 15.83 -8.06
CA ASP A 321 10.54 15.88 -8.97
C ASP A 321 9.71 14.60 -8.84
N GLY A 322 8.97 14.48 -7.73
CA GLY A 322 8.18 13.31 -7.38
C GLY A 322 9.01 12.07 -7.06
N ALA A 323 8.32 10.93 -7.05
CA ALA A 323 8.91 9.61 -6.92
C ALA A 323 9.51 9.12 -8.25
N VAL A 324 9.00 9.56 -9.40
CA VAL A 324 9.38 9.04 -10.72
C VAL A 324 10.89 9.14 -11.00
N VAL A 325 11.53 10.25 -10.61
CA VAL A 325 12.98 10.44 -10.83
C VAL A 325 13.84 9.54 -9.94
N ARG A 326 13.29 9.03 -8.84
CA ARG A 326 14.02 8.16 -7.92
C ARG A 326 14.29 6.80 -8.55
N GLY A 327 13.39 6.29 -9.39
CA GLY A 327 13.64 5.02 -10.08
C GLY A 327 14.90 5.07 -10.94
N ARG A 328 15.14 6.18 -11.66
CA ARG A 328 16.39 6.39 -12.43
C ARG A 328 17.63 6.23 -11.56
N ALA A 329 17.61 6.74 -10.33
CA ALA A 329 18.75 6.65 -9.40
C ALA A 329 19.10 5.19 -9.00
N TYR A 330 18.14 4.26 -9.07
CA TYR A 330 18.35 2.84 -8.81
C TYR A 330 18.46 1.99 -10.09
N GLY A 331 18.45 2.61 -11.28
CA GLY A 331 18.41 1.87 -12.55
C GLY A 331 17.05 1.20 -12.84
N VAL A 332 15.99 1.68 -12.20
CA VAL A 332 14.60 1.23 -12.40
C VAL A 332 13.94 2.11 -13.45
N ARG A 333 13.30 1.52 -14.47
CA ARG A 333 12.55 2.31 -15.45
C ARG A 333 11.33 2.93 -14.80
N SER A 334 11.02 4.18 -15.14
CA SER A 334 9.96 4.90 -14.48
C SER A 334 9.10 5.72 -15.42
N ILE A 335 7.83 5.87 -15.08
CA ILE A 335 6.86 6.70 -15.78
C ILE A 335 5.98 7.44 -14.78
N ARG A 336 5.60 8.67 -15.11
CA ARG A 336 4.58 9.42 -14.39
C ARG A 336 3.29 9.38 -15.19
N VAL A 337 2.17 9.12 -14.54
CA VAL A 337 0.87 8.87 -15.16
C VAL A 337 -0.21 9.72 -14.47
N ASP A 338 -1.16 10.22 -15.25
CA ASP A 338 -2.37 10.85 -14.71
C ASP A 338 -3.20 9.75 -14.02
N GLY A 339 -3.16 9.74 -12.69
CA GLY A 339 -3.80 8.73 -11.87
C GLY A 339 -5.31 8.79 -11.89
N ASN A 340 -5.90 9.91 -12.30
CA ASN A 340 -7.35 10.00 -12.44
C ASN A 340 -7.81 9.36 -13.78
N ASP A 341 -6.88 8.95 -14.66
CA ASP A 341 -7.16 8.55 -16.06
C ASP A 341 -7.10 7.04 -16.12
N ALA A 342 -8.27 6.40 -16.09
CA ALA A 342 -8.36 4.96 -16.07
C ALA A 342 -7.70 4.32 -17.31
N LEU A 343 -7.76 4.95 -18.50
CA LEU A 343 -7.13 4.40 -19.70
C LEU A 343 -5.61 4.57 -19.66
N ALA A 344 -5.12 5.69 -19.15
CA ALA A 344 -3.68 5.89 -18.97
C ALA A 344 -3.11 4.92 -17.93
N MET A 345 -3.79 4.76 -16.79
CA MET A 345 -3.40 3.81 -15.74
C MET A 345 -3.42 2.36 -16.24
N TYR A 346 -4.48 1.94 -16.93
CA TYR A 346 -4.56 0.62 -17.55
C TYR A 346 -3.40 0.40 -18.53
N SER A 347 -3.17 1.35 -19.44
CA SER A 347 -2.13 1.24 -20.48
C SER A 347 -0.72 1.18 -19.88
N ALA A 348 -0.44 2.02 -18.89
CA ALA A 348 0.87 2.06 -18.22
C ALA A 348 1.15 0.77 -17.47
N VAL A 349 0.17 0.24 -16.73
CA VAL A 349 0.34 -1.02 -15.96
C VAL A 349 0.41 -2.23 -16.90
N HIS A 350 -0.38 -2.24 -17.98
CA HIS A 350 -0.32 -3.31 -18.98
C HIS A 350 1.07 -3.39 -19.64
N ALA A 351 1.62 -2.25 -20.04
CA ALA A 351 2.97 -2.17 -20.58
C ALA A 351 4.03 -2.53 -19.52
N ALA A 352 3.86 -2.04 -18.28
CA ALA A 352 4.77 -2.33 -17.17
C ALA A 352 4.81 -3.82 -16.83
N ARG A 353 3.67 -4.51 -16.81
CA ARG A 353 3.58 -5.96 -16.60
C ARG A 353 4.36 -6.72 -17.67
N LYS A 354 4.11 -6.39 -18.94
CA LYS A 354 4.80 -7.02 -20.07
C LYS A 354 6.31 -6.83 -19.98
N MET A 355 6.77 -5.62 -19.67
CA MET A 355 8.20 -5.32 -19.50
C MET A 355 8.79 -6.04 -18.27
N ALA A 356 8.09 -6.01 -17.14
CA ALA A 356 8.58 -6.57 -15.89
C ALA A 356 8.85 -8.07 -16.03
N ILE A 357 7.91 -8.81 -16.64
CA ILE A 357 8.04 -10.25 -16.86
C ILE A 357 8.99 -10.54 -18.03
N GLY A 358 8.81 -9.88 -19.18
CA GLY A 358 9.58 -10.18 -20.39
C GLY A 358 11.07 -9.84 -20.28
N GLU A 359 11.40 -8.80 -19.51
CA GLU A 359 12.78 -8.35 -19.32
C GLU A 359 13.34 -8.67 -17.95
N GLN A 360 12.52 -9.22 -17.04
CA GLN A 360 12.89 -9.51 -15.64
C GLN A 360 13.46 -8.27 -14.97
N ARG A 361 12.71 -7.16 -15.01
CA ARG A 361 13.17 -5.87 -14.46
C ARG A 361 12.07 -5.14 -13.71
N PRO A 362 12.42 -4.39 -12.65
CA PRO A 362 11.45 -3.59 -11.94
C PRO A 362 10.98 -2.40 -12.78
N ILE A 363 9.73 -1.99 -12.56
CA ILE A 363 9.14 -0.77 -13.12
C ILE A 363 8.56 0.08 -11.99
N LEU A 364 8.74 1.40 -12.06
CA LEU A 364 8.13 2.36 -11.14
C LEU A 364 7.12 3.25 -11.89
N ILE A 365 5.88 3.26 -11.42
CA ILE A 365 4.81 4.13 -11.89
C ILE A 365 4.51 5.13 -10.78
N GLU A 366 4.65 6.42 -11.06
CA GLU A 366 4.10 7.49 -10.21
C GLU A 366 2.76 7.93 -10.78
N ALA A 367 1.67 7.53 -10.12
CA ALA A 367 0.32 7.98 -10.45
C ALA A 367 0.04 9.29 -9.70
N LEU A 368 -0.10 10.39 -10.43
CA LEU A 368 -0.51 11.68 -9.86
C LEU A 368 -2.03 11.69 -9.71
N SER A 369 -2.50 11.83 -8.48
CA SER A 369 -3.92 11.89 -8.16
C SER A 369 -4.13 12.93 -7.05
N TYR A 370 -5.31 12.95 -6.42
CA TYR A 370 -5.58 13.79 -5.28
C TYR A 370 -6.50 13.10 -4.29
N ARG A 371 -6.12 13.14 -3.01
CA ARG A 371 -6.94 12.56 -1.92
C ARG A 371 -8.06 13.53 -1.57
N VAL A 372 -9.21 13.42 -2.22
CA VAL A 372 -10.34 14.33 -1.99
C VAL A 372 -10.85 14.23 -0.54
N GLY A 373 -11.03 12.99 -0.05
CA GLY A 373 -11.48 12.73 1.31
C GLY A 373 -10.44 13.06 2.39
N HIS A 374 -10.85 12.97 3.66
CA HIS A 374 -9.92 12.97 4.79
C HIS A 374 -8.93 11.81 4.71
N HIS A 375 -7.84 11.86 5.48
CA HIS A 375 -6.92 10.74 5.56
C HIS A 375 -7.63 9.47 6.07
N SER A 376 -8.45 9.60 7.09
CA SER A 376 -9.29 8.52 7.64
C SER A 376 -10.44 9.13 8.43
N THR A 377 -11.28 8.29 9.02
CA THR A 377 -12.29 8.70 9.98
C THR A 377 -11.73 9.35 11.26
N SER A 378 -10.42 9.25 11.49
CA SER A 378 -9.73 9.87 12.62
C SER A 378 -9.07 11.22 12.27
N ASP A 379 -9.24 11.67 11.03
CA ASP A 379 -8.63 12.89 10.50
C ASP A 379 -9.68 13.95 10.16
N ASP A 380 -9.27 15.21 10.20
CA ASP A 380 -10.03 16.35 9.70
C ASP A 380 -9.12 17.22 8.84
N SER A 381 -9.28 17.04 7.53
CA SER A 381 -8.40 17.68 6.57
C SER A 381 -8.65 19.17 6.36
N THR A 382 -9.77 19.70 6.85
CA THR A 382 -10.07 21.14 6.73
C THR A 382 -9.13 22.00 7.57
N LYS A 383 -8.39 21.38 8.50
CA LYS A 383 -7.41 22.05 9.37
C LYS A 383 -6.09 22.37 8.68
N TYR A 384 -5.77 21.71 7.57
CA TYR A 384 -4.45 21.83 6.92
C TYR A 384 -4.50 21.89 5.39
N ARG A 385 -5.69 21.78 4.77
CA ARG A 385 -5.90 21.98 3.33
C ARG A 385 -6.94 23.05 3.09
N SER A 386 -6.76 23.82 2.03
CA SER A 386 -7.75 24.84 1.66
C SER A 386 -8.99 24.19 1.05
N VAL A 387 -10.17 24.76 1.32
CA VAL A 387 -11.43 24.28 0.74
C VAL A 387 -11.39 24.41 -0.79
N SER A 388 -10.84 25.50 -1.32
CA SER A 388 -10.70 25.73 -2.77
C SER A 388 -9.84 24.68 -3.47
N GLU A 389 -8.78 24.19 -2.82
CA GLU A 389 -7.96 23.10 -3.36
C GLU A 389 -8.77 21.81 -3.43
N ILE A 390 -9.51 21.47 -2.37
CA ILE A 390 -10.35 20.27 -2.33
C ILE A 390 -11.45 20.34 -3.40
N GLU A 391 -12.13 21.48 -3.54
CA GLU A 391 -13.19 21.68 -4.54
C GLU A 391 -12.65 21.55 -5.98
N TRP A 392 -11.49 22.15 -6.25
CA TRP A 392 -10.85 22.06 -7.56
C TRP A 392 -10.53 20.62 -7.97
N TRP A 393 -10.03 19.82 -7.04
CA TRP A 393 -9.72 18.42 -7.31
C TRP A 393 -10.95 17.51 -7.30
N SER A 394 -11.99 17.85 -6.51
CA SER A 394 -13.26 17.14 -6.53
C SER A 394 -13.95 17.25 -7.91
N ALA A 395 -13.73 18.35 -8.63
CA ALA A 395 -14.24 18.53 -9.99
C ALA A 395 -13.49 17.68 -11.05
N GLN A 396 -12.32 17.13 -10.72
CA GLN A 396 -11.47 16.32 -11.61
C GLN A 396 -11.61 14.82 -11.32
N ASP A 397 -12.82 14.41 -10.94
CA ASP A 397 -13.14 13.05 -10.51
C ASP A 397 -12.85 11.99 -11.60
N PRO A 398 -12.05 10.94 -11.30
CA PRO A 398 -11.76 9.88 -12.25
C PRO A 398 -13.00 9.12 -12.74
N VAL A 399 -14.02 8.97 -11.89
CA VAL A 399 -15.25 8.25 -12.23
C VAL A 399 -16.02 9.01 -13.30
N THR A 400 -16.19 10.31 -13.10
CA THR A 400 -16.81 11.21 -14.08
C THR A 400 -16.05 11.23 -15.40
N ARG A 401 -14.72 11.24 -15.39
CA ARG A 401 -13.93 11.24 -16.63
C ARG A 401 -14.11 9.95 -17.43
N LEU A 402 -14.09 8.79 -16.77
CA LEU A 402 -14.33 7.51 -17.45
C LEU A 402 -15.78 7.41 -17.96
N ARG A 403 -16.75 7.92 -17.18
CA ARG A 403 -18.17 7.98 -17.56
C ARG A 403 -18.36 8.68 -18.91
N LYS A 404 -17.83 9.90 -19.03
CA LYS A 404 -17.93 10.69 -20.27
C LYS A 404 -17.39 9.91 -21.48
N TRP A 405 -16.27 9.21 -21.30
CA TRP A 405 -15.69 8.41 -22.38
C TRP A 405 -16.56 7.21 -22.78
N ILE A 406 -17.08 6.43 -21.82
CA ILE A 406 -17.95 5.29 -22.15
C ILE A 406 -19.30 5.72 -22.73
N GLU A 407 -19.86 6.85 -22.30
CA GLU A 407 -21.07 7.45 -22.87
C GLU A 407 -20.83 7.93 -24.31
N PHE A 408 -19.69 8.58 -24.57
CA PHE A 408 -19.31 9.00 -25.92
C PHE A 408 -19.20 7.81 -26.90
N ASN A 409 -18.77 6.64 -26.41
CA ASN A 409 -18.73 5.41 -27.21
C ASN A 409 -20.08 4.69 -27.31
N GLY A 410 -21.14 5.19 -26.66
CA GLY A 410 -22.47 4.59 -26.67
C GLY A 410 -22.63 3.35 -25.79
N TRP A 411 -21.74 3.15 -24.82
CA TRP A 411 -21.70 1.95 -23.96
C TRP A 411 -22.40 2.14 -22.62
N TRP A 412 -22.81 3.37 -22.31
CA TRP A 412 -23.42 3.77 -21.06
C TRP A 412 -24.42 4.91 -21.27
N ASN A 413 -25.44 4.98 -20.41
CA ASN A 413 -26.46 6.04 -20.40
C ASN A 413 -26.94 6.34 -18.96
N ASP A 414 -27.89 7.27 -18.83
CA ASP A 414 -28.44 7.70 -17.54
C ASP A 414 -29.31 6.62 -16.86
N GLU A 415 -29.95 5.74 -17.64
CA GLU A 415 -30.70 4.60 -17.12
C GLU A 415 -29.75 3.58 -16.47
N ASP A 416 -28.68 3.18 -17.15
CA ASP A 416 -27.63 2.28 -16.65
C ASP A 416 -27.01 2.83 -15.36
N GLU A 417 -26.73 4.14 -15.33
CA GLU A 417 -26.20 4.83 -14.16
C GLU A 417 -27.14 4.75 -12.95
N SER A 418 -28.41 5.04 -13.18
CA SER A 418 -29.43 5.07 -12.12
C SER A 418 -29.67 3.67 -11.56
N GLU A 419 -29.69 2.65 -12.43
CA GLU A 419 -29.78 1.25 -12.04
C GLU A 419 -28.57 0.82 -11.21
N LEU A 420 -27.35 1.11 -11.68
CA LEU A 420 -26.12 0.75 -10.99
C LEU A 420 -26.08 1.34 -9.57
N LYS A 421 -26.31 2.66 -9.43
CA LYS A 421 -26.27 3.34 -8.13
C LYS A 421 -27.33 2.81 -7.16
N SER A 422 -28.54 2.58 -7.64
CA SER A 422 -29.63 2.02 -6.85
C SER A 422 -29.29 0.59 -6.37
N ASN A 423 -28.82 -0.25 -7.29
CA ASN A 423 -28.47 -1.64 -7.00
C ASN A 423 -27.31 -1.72 -5.99
N MET A 424 -26.21 -0.99 -6.22
CA MET A 424 -25.05 -0.99 -5.33
C MET A 424 -25.38 -0.50 -3.93
N LYS A 425 -26.21 0.55 -3.81
CA LYS A 425 -26.69 1.01 -2.51
C LYS A 425 -27.47 -0.08 -1.77
N ASN A 426 -28.39 -0.75 -2.45
CA ASN A 426 -29.20 -1.83 -1.86
C ASN A 426 -28.33 -3.02 -1.43
N GLN A 427 -27.39 -3.45 -2.28
CA GLN A 427 -26.47 -4.53 -1.97
C GLN A 427 -25.57 -4.20 -0.77
N MET A 428 -25.03 -2.99 -0.70
CA MET A 428 -24.20 -2.57 0.43
C MET A 428 -24.97 -2.50 1.74
N VAL A 429 -26.19 -1.94 1.72
CA VAL A 429 -27.05 -1.91 2.92
C VAL A 429 -27.36 -3.34 3.37
N HIS A 430 -27.67 -4.24 2.44
CA HIS A 430 -27.92 -5.64 2.75
C HIS A 430 -26.69 -6.33 3.33
N ALA A 431 -25.51 -6.11 2.75
CA ALA A 431 -24.26 -6.69 3.22
C ALA A 431 -23.91 -6.26 4.65
N ILE A 432 -24.12 -4.98 4.97
CA ILE A 432 -23.93 -4.46 6.34
C ILE A 432 -24.94 -5.08 7.30
N GLN A 433 -26.21 -5.18 6.93
CA GLN A 433 -27.23 -5.78 7.79
C GLN A 433 -26.92 -7.25 8.12
N ILE A 434 -26.39 -8.01 7.15
CA ILE A 434 -25.91 -9.37 7.38
C ILE A 434 -24.69 -9.34 8.31
N ALA A 435 -23.70 -8.50 8.00
CA ALA A 435 -22.45 -8.46 8.75
C ALA A 435 -22.64 -8.07 10.22
N GLU A 436 -23.59 -7.20 10.52
CA GLU A 436 -23.96 -6.78 11.87
C GLU A 436 -24.65 -7.86 12.70
N LYS A 437 -25.52 -8.64 12.06
CA LYS A 437 -26.23 -9.74 12.71
C LYS A 437 -25.35 -10.98 12.85
N THR A 438 -24.25 -11.03 12.10
CA THR A 438 -23.30 -12.13 12.16
C THR A 438 -22.49 -12.02 13.45
N GLU A 439 -22.51 -13.09 14.23
CA GLU A 439 -21.78 -13.22 15.50
C GLU A 439 -20.28 -12.92 15.34
N LYS A 440 -19.65 -12.49 16.44
CA LYS A 440 -18.20 -12.34 16.50
C LYS A 440 -17.48 -13.70 16.44
N PRO A 441 -16.20 -13.73 16.05
CA PRO A 441 -15.35 -14.92 16.13
C PRO A 441 -15.27 -15.46 17.56
N SER A 442 -14.87 -16.73 17.70
CA SER A 442 -14.69 -17.31 19.02
C SER A 442 -13.54 -16.63 19.76
N VAL A 443 -13.63 -16.50 21.08
CA VAL A 443 -12.50 -16.04 21.91
C VAL A 443 -11.25 -16.91 21.75
N ALA A 444 -11.41 -18.18 21.37
CA ALA A 444 -10.30 -19.09 21.06
C ALA A 444 -9.46 -18.61 19.87
N ASP A 445 -10.08 -17.90 18.91
CA ASP A 445 -9.38 -17.39 17.73
C ASP A 445 -8.34 -16.32 18.08
N LEU A 446 -8.37 -15.74 19.28
CA LEU A 446 -7.31 -14.87 19.77
C LEU A 446 -5.96 -15.59 19.91
N PHE A 447 -5.96 -16.90 20.16
CA PHE A 447 -4.76 -17.69 20.47
C PHE A 447 -4.27 -18.57 19.31
N THR A 448 -5.10 -18.75 18.27
CA THR A 448 -4.75 -19.54 17.08
C THR A 448 -4.00 -18.69 16.06
N ASP A 449 -3.25 -19.34 15.16
CA ASP A 449 -2.46 -18.74 14.08
C ASP A 449 -1.34 -17.76 14.52
N VAL A 450 -1.08 -17.62 15.82
CA VAL A 450 0.17 -16.98 16.33
C VAL A 450 1.39 -17.77 15.86
N TYR A 451 1.25 -19.10 15.85
CA TYR A 451 2.15 -20.06 15.23
C TYR A 451 1.30 -21.05 14.45
N ASP A 452 1.91 -21.78 13.51
CA ASP A 452 1.26 -22.85 12.73
C ASP A 452 0.64 -23.93 13.64
N VAL A 453 1.39 -24.34 14.68
CA VAL A 453 0.89 -25.25 15.73
C VAL A 453 0.84 -24.49 17.05
N THR A 454 -0.35 -24.36 17.64
CA THR A 454 -0.56 -23.66 18.92
C THR A 454 0.28 -24.30 20.05
N PRO A 455 1.26 -23.57 20.62
CA PRO A 455 2.08 -24.06 21.72
C PRO A 455 1.28 -24.30 23.01
N SER A 456 1.81 -25.12 23.91
CA SER A 456 1.15 -25.45 25.18
C SER A 456 0.84 -24.21 26.03
N ASN A 457 1.75 -23.24 26.08
CA ASN A 457 1.54 -22.01 26.86
C ASN A 457 0.39 -21.16 26.31
N LEU A 458 0.12 -21.15 25.00
CA LEU A 458 -1.05 -20.45 24.44
C LEU A 458 -2.35 -21.20 24.76
N ARG A 459 -2.35 -22.53 24.75
CA ARG A 459 -3.50 -23.33 25.19
C ARG A 459 -3.81 -23.13 26.67
N GLU A 460 -2.78 -23.04 27.51
CA GLU A 460 -2.95 -22.73 28.93
C GLU A 460 -3.53 -21.31 29.15
N GLN A 461 -3.10 -20.33 28.35
CA GLN A 461 -3.65 -18.98 28.39
C GLN A 461 -5.10 -18.92 27.93
N GLU A 462 -5.46 -19.64 26.85
CA GLU A 462 -6.84 -19.78 26.39
C GLU A 462 -7.73 -20.35 27.51
N ASN A 463 -7.32 -21.46 28.11
CA ASN A 463 -8.06 -22.10 29.21
C ASN A 463 -8.25 -21.14 30.39
N ARG A 464 -7.20 -20.40 30.78
CA ARG A 464 -7.29 -19.39 31.84
C ARG A 464 -8.27 -18.27 31.49
N LEU A 465 -8.31 -17.81 30.24
CA LEU A 465 -9.27 -16.79 29.82
C LEU A 465 -10.70 -17.33 29.87
N ARG A 466 -10.94 -18.54 29.36
CA ARG A 466 -12.26 -19.21 29.42
C ARG A 466 -12.75 -19.37 30.87
N GLU A 467 -11.89 -19.86 31.77
CA GLU A 467 -12.21 -19.95 33.19
C GLU A 467 -12.52 -18.58 33.81
N THR A 468 -11.81 -17.54 33.39
CA THR A 468 -12.03 -16.17 33.88
C THR A 468 -13.38 -15.63 33.42
N ILE A 469 -13.75 -15.81 32.15
CA ILE A 469 -15.06 -15.42 31.63
C ILE A 469 -16.18 -16.18 32.35
N GLN A 470 -16.01 -17.48 32.61
CA GLN A 470 -16.99 -18.28 33.35
C GLN A 470 -17.17 -17.81 34.81
N ARG A 471 -16.09 -17.37 35.47
CA ARG A 471 -16.16 -16.82 36.84
C ARG A 471 -16.74 -15.40 36.89
N HIS A 472 -16.59 -14.63 35.81
CA HIS A 472 -16.95 -13.21 35.74
C HIS A 472 -17.80 -12.87 34.51
N PRO A 473 -18.91 -13.57 34.23
CA PRO A 473 -19.65 -13.42 32.97
C PRO A 473 -20.20 -12.00 32.76
N GLN A 474 -20.49 -11.28 33.85
CA GLN A 474 -20.99 -9.90 33.81
C GLN A 474 -19.96 -8.86 33.34
N ASP A 475 -18.66 -9.20 33.36
CA ASP A 475 -17.57 -8.30 32.99
C ASP A 475 -17.23 -8.37 31.49
N TYR A 476 -17.88 -9.29 30.75
CA TYR A 476 -17.67 -9.52 29.31
C TYR A 476 -18.96 -9.30 28.52
N THR A 477 -18.83 -8.99 27.22
CA THR A 477 -20.02 -8.88 26.36
C THR A 477 -20.64 -10.27 26.12
N PRO A 478 -21.97 -10.36 25.86
CA PRO A 478 -22.65 -11.64 25.63
C PRO A 478 -22.05 -12.48 24.50
N ASP A 479 -21.39 -11.82 23.53
CA ASP A 479 -20.71 -12.44 22.40
C ASP A 479 -19.52 -13.32 22.82
N PHE A 480 -19.03 -13.19 24.06
CA PHE A 480 -17.95 -14.01 24.62
C PHE A 480 -18.44 -15.19 25.48
N SER A 481 -19.71 -15.57 25.37
CA SER A 481 -20.23 -16.74 26.10
C SER A 481 -19.40 -18.01 25.78
N VAL A 482 -18.83 -18.60 26.83
CA VAL A 482 -17.88 -19.74 26.76
C VAL A 482 -18.58 -21.07 26.69
#